data_AF-A0A060VWC0-F1
#
_entry.id   AF-A0A060VWC0-F1
#
_cell.length_a   1.000
_cell.length_b   1.000
_cell.length_c   1.000
_cell.angle_alpha   90.00
_cell.angle_beta   90.00
_cell.angle_gamma   90.00
#
_symmetry.space_group_name_H-M   'P 1'
#
loop_
_entity.id
_entity.type
_entity.pdbx_description
1 polymer ?
#
loop_
_entity_poly.entity_id
_entity_poly.type
_entity_poly.pdbx_seq_one_letter_code
_entity_poly.pdbx_strand_id
1 'polypeptide(L)'
;MARRLIYPLYQIGNPQLRIFRPPFSLTLVRPGKEQPQDTVQFRIPMEMTKCDVRNYLEKIYNVPVGAVRTRIQYCTNKKRNHLNQKVKRPDYKVAYVQLVSYGAHTHSLAHTHFYWGGGGGLLKRTASRTGCFCPSKPSFVFCRG
;
A
#
# COMPACT_ATOMS: atom_id res chain seq x y z
N MET A 1 -7.47 -27.55 -8.79
CA MET A 1 -8.41 -28.40 -8.04
C MET A 1 -9.46 -27.50 -7.40
N ALA A 2 -10.73 -27.67 -7.76
CA ALA A 2 -11.82 -26.81 -7.28
C ALA A 2 -12.17 -27.15 -5.82
N ARG A 3 -12.16 -26.14 -4.96
CA ARG A 3 -12.44 -26.26 -3.52
C ARG A 3 -13.93 -26.04 -3.30
N ARG A 4 -14.75 -26.98 -3.79
CA ARG A 4 -16.22 -26.84 -3.80
C ARG A 4 -16.79 -27.05 -2.38
N LEU A 5 -16.83 -25.97 -1.58
CA LEU A 5 -17.64 -25.93 -0.37
C LEU A 5 -19.09 -25.55 -0.72
N ILE A 6 -20.03 -26.24 -0.10
CA ILE A 6 -21.44 -25.85 -0.10
C ILE A 6 -21.66 -25.00 1.14
N TYR A 7 -22.04 -23.73 0.96
CA TYR A 7 -22.39 -22.85 2.06
C TYR A 7 -23.84 -23.09 2.49
N PRO A 8 -24.13 -23.18 3.80
CA PRO A 8 -25.50 -23.30 4.28
C PRO A 8 -26.29 -22.02 3.96
N LEU A 9 -27.56 -22.18 3.60
CA LEU A 9 -28.46 -21.07 3.36
C LEU A 9 -28.71 -20.32 4.67
N TYR A 10 -28.54 -18.99 4.65
CA TYR A 10 -28.88 -18.15 5.79
C TYR A 10 -30.38 -17.84 5.80
N GLN A 11 -31.03 -18.05 6.94
CA GLN A 11 -32.39 -17.60 7.25
C GLN A 11 -32.34 -16.64 8.43
N ILE A 12 -33.36 -15.79 8.58
CA ILE A 12 -33.40 -14.84 9.70
C ILE A 12 -33.49 -15.60 11.03
N GLY A 13 -32.66 -15.21 11.99
CA GLY A 13 -32.51 -15.92 13.27
C GLY A 13 -31.48 -17.06 13.26
N ASN A 14 -30.91 -17.43 12.09
CA ASN A 14 -29.81 -18.39 12.05
C ASN A 14 -28.54 -17.82 12.68
N PRO A 15 -27.69 -18.68 13.28
CA PRO A 15 -26.40 -18.25 13.81
C PRO A 15 -25.49 -17.73 12.69
N GLN A 16 -24.51 -16.92 13.08
CA GLN A 16 -23.52 -16.40 12.15
C GLN A 16 -22.68 -17.53 11.54
N LEU A 17 -22.46 -17.47 10.22
CA LEU A 17 -21.61 -18.41 9.49
C LEU A 17 -20.15 -18.31 9.98
N ARG A 18 -19.57 -19.44 10.39
CA ARG A 18 -18.18 -19.55 10.84
C ARG A 18 -17.44 -20.60 10.02
N ILE A 19 -16.25 -20.24 9.54
CA ILE A 19 -15.38 -21.12 8.75
C ILE A 19 -14.12 -21.37 9.57
N PHE A 20 -13.99 -22.55 10.14
CA PHE A 20 -12.82 -22.89 10.99
C PHE A 20 -11.56 -23.19 10.18
N ARG A 21 -11.73 -23.84 9.03
CA ARG A 21 -10.61 -24.22 8.15
C ARG A 21 -10.90 -23.74 6.73
N PRO A 22 -10.58 -22.48 6.40
CA PRO A 22 -10.80 -21.97 5.06
C PRO A 22 -9.92 -22.74 4.06
N PRO A 23 -10.47 -23.23 2.94
CA PRO A 23 -9.65 -23.89 1.95
C PRO A 23 -8.88 -22.87 1.12
N PHE A 24 -8.97 -21.56 1.34
CA PHE A 24 -8.38 -20.55 0.44
C PHE A 24 -6.89 -20.36 0.67
N SER A 25 -6.17 -20.05 -0.41
CA SER A 25 -4.74 -19.73 -0.39
C SER A 25 -4.50 -18.41 -1.12
N LEU A 26 -3.88 -17.46 -0.43
CA LEU A 26 -3.48 -16.16 -0.95
C LEU A 26 -1.99 -16.19 -1.30
N THR A 27 -1.59 -15.58 -2.41
CA THR A 27 -0.17 -15.42 -2.75
C THR A 27 0.16 -13.95 -2.92
N LEU A 28 1.15 -13.48 -2.17
CA LEU A 28 1.68 -12.12 -2.29
C LEU A 28 2.55 -12.04 -3.55
N VAL A 29 2.31 -11.04 -4.40
CA VAL A 29 3.00 -10.90 -5.68
C VAL A 29 3.65 -9.53 -5.77
N ARG A 30 4.89 -9.49 -6.25
CA ARG A 30 5.59 -8.24 -6.52
C ARG A 30 4.81 -7.41 -7.56
N PRO A 31 4.52 -6.13 -7.28
CA PRO A 31 3.83 -5.28 -8.23
C PRO A 31 4.68 -5.06 -9.47
N GLY A 32 4.06 -5.20 -10.66
CA GLY A 32 4.72 -4.98 -11.94
C GLY A 32 4.74 -3.52 -12.41
N LYS A 33 4.01 -2.64 -11.72
CA LYS A 33 3.99 -1.19 -11.93
C LYS A 33 4.20 -0.52 -10.58
N GLU A 34 4.73 0.70 -10.59
CA GLU A 34 4.86 1.52 -9.40
C GLU A 34 3.48 1.68 -8.73
N GLN A 35 3.41 1.28 -7.46
CA GLN A 35 2.22 1.38 -6.63
C GLN A 35 2.57 2.22 -5.39
N PRO A 36 1.58 2.86 -4.76
CA PRO A 36 1.79 3.52 -3.48
C PRO A 36 2.37 2.54 -2.46
N GLN A 37 3.24 3.03 -1.57
CA GLN A 37 3.95 2.20 -0.59
C GLN A 37 3.00 1.44 0.35
N ASP A 38 1.80 1.98 0.58
CA ASP A 38 0.78 1.37 1.43
C ASP A 38 -0.04 0.28 0.73
N THR A 39 0.17 0.08 -0.58
CA THR A 39 -0.63 -0.86 -1.39
C THR A 39 0.12 -2.15 -1.65
N VAL A 40 -0.47 -3.26 -1.22
CA VAL A 40 0.04 -4.61 -1.44
C VAL A 40 -0.82 -5.33 -2.48
N GLN A 41 -0.17 -6.10 -3.35
CA GLN A 41 -0.83 -6.89 -4.38
C GLN A 41 -0.85 -8.39 -4.03
N PHE A 42 -2.04 -8.97 -4.07
CA PHE A 42 -2.26 -10.41 -3.88
C PHE A 42 -2.90 -11.05 -5.10
N ARG A 43 -2.55 -12.32 -5.35
CA ARG A 43 -3.32 -13.24 -6.20
C ARG A 43 -4.20 -14.11 -5.32
N ILE A 44 -5.48 -14.10 -5.63
CA ILE A 44 -6.54 -14.74 -4.84
C ILE A 44 -7.39 -15.65 -5.75
N PRO A 45 -8.02 -16.70 -5.20
CA PRO A 45 -8.91 -17.54 -5.98
C PRO A 45 -10.19 -16.79 -6.39
N MET A 46 -10.85 -17.29 -7.43
CA MET A 46 -12.04 -16.66 -8.02
C MET A 46 -13.25 -16.63 -7.07
N GLU A 47 -13.33 -17.59 -6.15
CA GLU A 47 -14.43 -17.75 -5.18
C GLU A 47 -14.42 -16.68 -4.08
N MET A 48 -13.27 -16.05 -3.83
CA MET A 48 -13.07 -15.19 -2.65
C MET A 48 -13.56 -13.75 -2.88
N THR A 49 -14.21 -13.16 -1.88
CA THR A 49 -14.73 -11.78 -1.91
C THR A 49 -13.80 -10.78 -1.20
N LYS A 50 -14.09 -9.49 -1.31
CA LYS A 50 -13.34 -8.41 -0.63
C LYS A 50 -13.39 -8.53 0.90
N CYS A 51 -14.54 -8.96 1.44
CA CYS A 51 -14.75 -9.13 2.88
C CYS A 51 -13.96 -10.34 3.40
N ASP A 52 -13.93 -11.43 2.63
CA ASP A 52 -13.16 -12.62 2.98
C ASP A 52 -11.67 -12.32 3.04
N VAL A 53 -11.14 -11.55 2.08
CA VAL A 53 -9.72 -11.16 2.08
C VAL A 53 -9.38 -10.35 3.32
N ARG A 54 -10.24 -9.38 3.67
CA ARG A 54 -10.07 -8.57 4.88
C ARG A 54 -10.05 -9.45 6.13
N ASN A 55 -11.06 -10.30 6.30
CA ASN A 55 -11.16 -11.20 7.45
C ASN A 55 -9.98 -12.18 7.52
N TYR A 56 -9.51 -12.67 6.37
CA TYR A 56 -8.37 -13.60 6.32
C TYR A 56 -7.08 -12.91 6.79
N LEU A 57 -6.81 -11.70 6.31
CA LEU A 57 -5.62 -10.93 6.68
C LEU A 57 -5.67 -10.46 8.15
N GLU A 58 -6.84 -10.02 8.62
CA GLU A 58 -7.00 -9.54 10.00
C GLU A 58 -6.99 -10.70 11.02
N LYS A 59 -7.60 -11.85 10.71
CA LYS A 59 -7.73 -12.96 11.68
C LYS A 59 -6.54 -13.91 11.70
N ILE A 60 -5.91 -14.18 10.56
CA ILE A 60 -4.81 -15.15 10.48
C ILE A 60 -3.46 -14.45 10.59
N TYR A 61 -3.30 -13.29 9.94
CA TYR A 61 -2.02 -12.56 9.90
C TYR A 61 -2.00 -11.32 10.79
N ASN A 62 -3.10 -10.96 11.46
CA ASN A 62 -3.20 -9.77 12.32
C ASN A 62 -2.79 -8.46 11.60
N VAL A 63 -3.02 -8.39 10.29
CA VAL A 63 -2.65 -7.21 9.50
C VAL A 63 -3.83 -6.24 9.46
N PRO A 64 -3.63 -4.95 9.82
CA PRO A 64 -4.68 -3.94 9.74
C PRO A 64 -4.93 -3.57 8.27
N VAL A 65 -6.13 -3.85 7.78
CA VAL A 65 -6.51 -3.58 6.39
C VAL A 65 -7.49 -2.40 6.33
N GLY A 66 -7.13 -1.38 5.55
CA GLY A 66 -7.96 -0.18 5.36
C GLY A 66 -8.98 -0.38 4.26
N ALA A 67 -8.50 -0.60 3.03
CA ALA A 67 -9.35 -0.77 1.86
C ALA A 67 -8.90 -1.95 1.01
N VAL A 68 -9.86 -2.73 0.50
CA VAL A 68 -9.59 -3.85 -0.42
C VAL A 68 -10.33 -3.60 -1.73
N ARG A 69 -9.59 -3.61 -2.83
CA ARG A 69 -10.13 -3.53 -4.20
C ARG A 69 -9.72 -4.76 -4.97
N THR A 70 -10.68 -5.46 -5.57
CA THR A 70 -10.40 -6.68 -6.34
C THR A 70 -10.77 -6.48 -7.81
N ARG A 71 -10.04 -7.16 -8.69
CA ARG A 71 -10.39 -7.29 -10.10
C ARG A 71 -10.07 -8.68 -10.61
N ILE A 72 -10.82 -9.14 -11.60
CA ILE A 72 -10.55 -10.42 -12.27
C ILE A 72 -9.54 -10.16 -13.38
N GLN A 73 -8.43 -10.91 -13.38
CA GLN A 73 -7.45 -10.86 -14.45
C GLN A 73 -7.72 -11.99 -15.43
N TYR A 74 -8.17 -11.64 -16.63
CA TYR A 74 -8.25 -12.58 -17.73
C TYR A 74 -6.86 -12.88 -18.26
N CYS A 75 -6.54 -14.16 -18.37
CA CYS A 75 -5.32 -14.66 -18.96
C CYS A 75 -5.49 -14.89 -20.47
N THR A 76 -4.36 -14.88 -21.18
CA THR A 76 -4.32 -15.01 -22.64
C THR A 76 -4.81 -16.38 -23.10
N ASN A 77 -5.62 -16.39 -24.17
CA ASN A 77 -6.20 -17.56 -24.82
C ASN A 77 -5.58 -17.87 -26.20
N LYS A 78 -4.42 -17.28 -26.48
CA LYS A 78 -3.83 -17.25 -27.83
C LYS A 78 -2.96 -18.47 -28.13
N LYS A 79 -2.53 -19.23 -27.11
CA LYS A 79 -1.66 -20.40 -27.30
C LYS A 79 -2.44 -21.55 -27.93
N ARG A 80 -1.86 -22.17 -28.97
CA ARG A 80 -2.35 -23.42 -29.56
C ARG A 80 -1.37 -24.56 -29.29
N ASN A 81 -1.90 -25.77 -29.20
CA ASN A 81 -1.10 -27.00 -29.13
C ASN A 81 -0.70 -27.49 -30.52
N HIS A 82 0.16 -28.51 -30.59
CA HIS A 82 0.56 -29.19 -31.83
C HIS A 82 -0.63 -29.78 -32.61
N LEU A 83 -1.76 -30.01 -31.93
CA LEU A 83 -3.04 -30.46 -32.51
C LEU A 83 -3.97 -29.29 -32.90
N ASN A 84 -3.45 -28.05 -32.99
CA ASN A 84 -4.20 -26.82 -33.27
C ASN A 84 -5.34 -26.45 -32.29
N GLN A 85 -5.47 -27.16 -31.17
CA GLN A 85 -6.43 -26.84 -30.11
C GLN A 85 -5.99 -25.62 -29.29
N LYS A 86 -6.93 -24.73 -28.94
CA LYS A 86 -6.66 -23.56 -28.08
C LYS A 86 -6.50 -23.98 -26.63
N VAL A 87 -5.43 -23.54 -25.95
CA VAL A 87 -5.22 -23.78 -24.52
C VAL A 87 -5.37 -22.49 -23.72
N LYS A 88 -6.37 -22.48 -22.83
CA LYS A 88 -6.61 -21.41 -21.89
C LYS A 88 -5.66 -21.51 -20.70
N ARG A 89 -4.96 -20.41 -20.42
CA ARG A 89 -4.27 -20.26 -19.13
C ARG A 89 -5.29 -19.93 -18.04
N PRO A 90 -5.14 -20.47 -16.82
CA PRO A 90 -6.11 -20.26 -15.75
C PRO A 90 -6.22 -18.77 -15.40
N ASP A 91 -7.46 -18.30 -15.31
CA ASP A 91 -7.77 -16.95 -14.85
C ASP A 91 -7.60 -16.88 -13.33
N TYR A 92 -7.20 -15.71 -12.84
CA TYR A 92 -7.02 -15.48 -11.41
C TYR A 92 -7.54 -14.10 -11.03
N LYS A 93 -7.88 -13.94 -9.76
CA LYS A 93 -8.34 -12.66 -9.23
C LYS A 93 -7.16 -11.96 -8.55
N VAL A 94 -7.06 -10.65 -8.76
CA VAL A 94 -6.03 -9.78 -8.17
C VAL A 94 -6.70 -8.91 -7.12
N ALA A 95 -6.11 -8.84 -5.93
CA ALA A 95 -6.52 -7.96 -4.86
C ALA A 95 -5.45 -6.90 -4.60
N TYR A 96 -5.90 -5.65 -4.51
CA TYR A 96 -5.15 -4.50 -4.02
C TYR A 96 -5.61 -4.24 -2.60
N VAL A 97 -4.67 -4.34 -1.67
CA VAL A 97 -4.93 -4.15 -0.25
C VAL A 97 -4.17 -2.92 0.20
N GLN A 98 -4.90 -1.90 0.61
CA GLN A 98 -4.34 -0.72 1.24
C GLN A 98 -4.23 -0.97 2.74
N LEU A 99 -3.02 -0.91 3.25
CA LEU A 99 -2.74 -1.08 4.67
C LEU A 99 -3.11 0.19 5.44
N VAL A 100 -3.54 0.03 6.69
CA VAL A 100 -3.63 1.16 7.61
C VAL A 100 -2.25 1.34 8.21
N SER A 101 -1.57 2.43 7.85
CA SER A 101 -0.35 2.83 8.54
C SER A 101 -0.74 3.34 9.93
N TYR A 102 -0.31 2.63 10.98
CA TYR A 102 -0.26 3.21 12.33
C TYR A 102 0.91 4.18 12.34
N GLY A 103 0.69 5.35 11.74
CA GLY A 103 1.60 6.49 11.78
C GLY A 103 3.07 6.17 11.51
N ALA A 104 3.52 6.58 10.33
CA ALA A 104 4.73 7.37 10.28
C ALA A 104 4.53 8.67 11.10
N HIS A 105 4.39 8.58 12.43
CA HIS A 105 4.91 9.60 13.33
C HIS A 105 6.43 9.41 13.30
N THR A 106 7.03 9.86 12.19
CA THR A 106 8.43 10.21 12.24
C THR A 106 8.55 11.34 13.25
N HIS A 107 9.25 11.05 14.34
CA HIS A 107 9.74 12.07 15.26
C HIS A 107 10.58 13.06 14.43
N SER A 108 9.97 14.13 13.92
CA SER A 108 10.68 15.38 13.65
C SER A 108 10.54 16.29 14.88
N LEU A 109 10.84 15.72 16.05
CA LEU A 109 11.14 16.50 17.23
C LEU A 109 12.51 17.14 17.01
N ALA A 110 12.44 18.38 16.53
CA ALA A 110 13.10 19.51 17.16
C ALA A 110 14.57 19.30 17.57
N HIS A 111 15.49 19.73 16.71
CA HIS A 111 16.69 20.41 17.20
C HIS A 111 16.40 21.93 17.23
N THR A 112 15.53 22.33 18.15
CA THR A 112 15.50 23.70 18.66
C THR A 112 16.62 23.86 19.68
N HIS A 113 17.50 24.83 19.42
CA HIS A 113 18.33 25.58 20.38
C HIS A 113 19.29 24.78 21.28
N PHE A 114 20.56 24.71 20.86
CA PHE A 114 21.68 24.72 21.80
C PHE A 114 22.18 26.17 21.90
N TYR A 115 21.80 26.85 22.99
CA TYR A 115 22.39 28.11 23.41
C TYR A 115 23.85 27.87 23.78
N TRP A 116 24.78 28.59 23.13
CA TRP A 116 26.09 28.85 23.72
C TRP A 116 26.17 30.34 24.04
N GLY A 117 25.93 30.67 25.31
CA GLY A 117 26.25 31.99 25.85
C GLY A 117 27.74 32.09 26.14
N GLY A 118 28.34 33.22 25.75
CA GLY A 118 29.64 33.62 26.28
C GLY A 118 30.47 34.48 25.32
N GLY A 119 30.57 35.78 25.60
CA GLY A 119 31.66 36.61 25.09
C GLY A 119 31.20 38.01 24.68
N GLY A 120 31.50 39.00 25.51
CA GLY A 120 31.09 40.39 25.34
C GLY A 120 31.76 41.10 24.14
N GLY A 121 31.15 42.20 23.73
CA GLY A 121 31.64 43.02 22.63
C GLY A 121 30.74 44.21 22.37
N LEU A 122 30.86 45.23 23.22
CA LEU A 122 30.24 46.54 23.07
C LEU A 122 30.72 47.20 21.76
N LEU A 123 29.83 47.36 20.78
CA LEU A 123 30.07 48.31 19.69
C LEU A 123 28.78 49.01 19.28
N LYS A 124 28.71 50.30 19.62
CA LYS A 124 27.69 51.25 19.15
C LYS A 124 27.81 51.41 17.63
N ARG A 125 26.67 51.44 16.91
CA ARG A 125 26.42 52.35 15.78
C ARG A 125 24.96 52.30 15.30
N THR A 126 24.23 53.36 15.68
CA THR A 126 23.31 54.16 14.86
C THR A 126 22.57 53.55 13.65
N ALA A 127 21.24 53.67 13.74
CA ALA A 127 20.35 54.26 12.75
C ALA A 127 19.98 53.49 11.45
N SER A 128 18.70 53.12 11.43
CA SER A 128 17.73 53.42 10.36
C SER A 128 17.56 52.44 9.19
N ARG A 129 16.27 52.34 8.81
CA ARG A 129 15.69 51.91 7.53
C ARG A 129 15.30 50.43 7.39
N THR A 130 14.04 50.19 7.76
CA THR A 130 12.97 49.68 6.87
C THR A 130 13.42 49.12 5.51
N GLY A 131 13.08 47.87 5.21
CA GLY A 131 13.14 47.37 3.83
C GLY A 131 13.03 45.86 3.67
N CYS A 132 11.79 45.39 3.61
CA CYS A 132 11.25 44.20 2.95
C CYS A 132 12.21 43.26 2.17
N PHE A 133 12.20 42.00 2.59
CA PHE A 133 11.77 40.82 1.81
C PHE A 133 11.98 40.83 0.28
N CYS A 134 12.89 39.97 -0.20
CA CYS A 134 12.74 39.13 -1.41
C CYS A 134 14.02 38.27 -1.65
N PRO A 135 14.02 36.95 -1.45
CA PRO A 135 15.04 36.08 -2.01
C PRO A 135 14.62 35.65 -3.43
N SER A 136 15.19 36.31 -4.44
CA SER A 136 15.26 35.77 -5.79
C SER A 136 16.57 34.97 -5.96
N LYS A 137 16.44 33.84 -6.66
CA LYS A 137 17.42 32.79 -7.03
C LYS A 137 18.89 33.25 -7.16
N PRO A 138 19.82 32.28 -7.02
CA PRO A 138 20.67 32.02 -8.18
C PRO A 138 20.89 30.53 -8.46
N SER A 139 20.69 30.20 -9.74
CA SER A 139 21.28 29.06 -10.43
C SER A 139 22.80 29.12 -10.34
N PHE A 140 23.49 28.00 -10.10
CA PHE A 140 24.88 27.86 -10.51
C PHE A 140 25.12 26.48 -11.13
N VAL A 141 25.44 26.54 -12.42
CA VAL A 141 25.87 25.46 -13.29
C VAL A 141 27.34 25.19 -13.00
N PHE A 142 27.69 23.93 -12.78
CA PHE A 142 29.08 23.49 -12.59
C PHE A 142 29.66 23.06 -13.94
N CYS A 143 30.64 23.80 -14.44
CA CYS A 143 31.46 23.39 -15.59
C CYS A 143 32.39 22.25 -15.16
N ARG A 144 32.39 21.15 -15.92
CA ARG A 144 33.40 20.09 -15.85
C ARG A 144 34.61 20.47 -16.70
N GLY A 145 35.80 20.28 -16.14
CA GLY A 145 37.04 20.05 -16.89
C GLY A 145 37.17 18.58 -17.27
#